data_AF-A0A7G7W2C9-F1
#
_entry.id   AF-A0A7G7W2C9-F1
#
_cell.length_a   1.000
_cell.length_b   1.000
_cell.length_c   1.000
_cell.angle_alpha   90.00
_cell.angle_beta   90.00
_cell.angle_gamma   90.00
#
_symmetry.space_group_name_H-M   'P 1'
#
loop_
_entity.id
_entity.type
_entity.pdbx_description
1 polymer ?
#
loop_
_entity_poly.entity_id
_entity_poly.type
_entity_poly.pdbx_seq_one_letter_code
_entity_poly.pdbx_strand_id
1 'polypeptide(L)' 'MPDKLIKNCTSQEQLEKIIKGQERKFRWRDDWPTMEAALQAAGTAAIAAHESKKTSDQA' A
#
# COMPACT_ATOMS: atom_id res chain seq x y z
N MET A 1 13.08 2.63 0.37
CA MET A 1 12.43 2.83 1.68
C MET A 1 10.88 2.79 1.68
N PRO A 2 10.12 2.73 0.57
CA PRO A 2 8.69 2.37 0.63
C PRO A 2 8.48 0.85 0.81
N ASP A 3 9.49 0.04 0.52
CA ASP A 3 9.46 -1.43 0.50
C ASP A 3 9.17 -2.08 1.86
N LYS A 4 9.42 -1.37 2.97
CA LYS A 4 9.12 -1.88 4.33
C LYS A 4 7.69 -1.59 4.76
N LEU A 5 7.07 -0.51 4.28
CA LEU A 5 5.71 -0.11 4.64
C LEU A 5 4.68 -0.99 3.92
N ILE A 6 4.90 -1.24 2.63
CA ILE A 6 3.95 -2.00 1.81
C ILE A 6 4.14 -3.52 1.97
N LYS A 7 5.27 -3.97 2.55
CA LYS A 7 5.57 -5.40 2.78
C LYS A 7 4.55 -6.15 3.65
N ASN A 8 3.85 -5.43 4.53
CA ASN A 8 2.80 -5.99 5.38
C ASN A 8 1.41 -5.48 4.98
N CYS A 9 1.28 -4.85 3.81
CA CYS A 9 -0.01 -4.38 3.31
C CYS A 9 -0.77 -5.58 2.74
N THR A 10 -1.64 -6.16 3.56
CA THR A 10 -2.41 -7.37 3.21
C THR A 10 -3.91 -7.10 3.14
N SER A 11 -4.35 -5.91 3.58
CA SER A 11 -5.73 -5.44 3.52
C SER A 11 -5.81 -3.97 3.10
N GLN A 12 -6.94 -3.59 2.48
CA GLN A 12 -7.23 -2.20 2.09
C GLN A 12 -7.07 -1.22 3.26
N GLU A 13 -7.51 -1.58 4.47
CA GLU A 13 -7.36 -0.73 5.66
C GLU A 13 -5.90 -0.40 6.00
N GLN A 14 -4.97 -1.33 5.77
CA GLN A 14 -3.55 -1.07 5.99
C GLN A 14 -3.00 -0.15 4.92
N LEU A 15 -3.43 -0.33 3.66
CA LEU A 15 -3.08 0.57 2.57
C LEU A 15 -3.51 2.00 2.86
N GLU A 16 -4.77 2.20 3.26
CA GLU A 16 -5.30 3.51 3.61
C GLU A 16 -4.58 4.14 4.82
N LYS A 17 -4.22 3.34 5.84
CA LYS A 17 -3.40 3.83 6.97
C LYS A 17 -2.01 4.28 6.52
N ILE A 18 -1.38 3.56 5.60
CA ILE A 18 -0.08 3.93 5.02
C ILE A 18 -0.22 5.21 4.21
N ILE A 19 -1.22 5.29 3.32
CA ILE A 19 -1.50 6.47 2.48
C ILE A 19 -1.78 7.69 3.36
N LYS A 20 -2.69 7.60 4.34
CA LYS A 20 -2.97 8.71 5.27
C LYS A 20 -1.76 9.11 6.13
N GLY A 21 -0.94 8.14 6.53
CA GLY A 21 0.30 8.41 7.27
C GLY A 21 1.34 9.15 6.42
N GLN A 22 1.42 8.81 5.14
CA GLN A 22 2.25 9.51 4.16
C GLN A 22 1.64 10.87 3.81
N GLU A 23 0.32 10.97 3.63
CA GLU A 23 -0.41 12.21 3.36
C GLU A 23 -0.11 13.23 4.46
N ARG A 24 -0.25 12.89 5.74
CA ARG A 24 0.09 13.84 6.81
C ARG A 24 1.54 14.34 6.77
N LYS A 25 2.47 13.54 6.25
CA LYS A 25 3.89 13.90 6.12
C LYS A 25 4.24 14.61 4.81
N PHE A 26 3.50 14.36 3.74
CA PHE A 26 3.83 14.80 2.38
C PHE A 26 2.72 15.64 1.74
N ARG A 27 1.64 15.93 2.45
CA ARG A 27 0.49 16.77 2.01
C ARG A 27 0.90 18.14 1.51
N TRP A 28 2.02 18.66 2.00
CA TRP A 28 2.57 19.95 1.58
C TRP A 28 3.37 19.88 0.28
N ARG A 29 3.53 18.70 -0.33
CA ARG A 29 4.10 18.54 -1.68
C ARG A 29 2.98 18.51 -2.73
N ASP A 30 3.18 19.26 -3.80
CA ASP A 30 2.34 19.22 -5.01
C ASP A 30 2.35 17.83 -5.68
N ASP A 31 3.43 17.05 -5.54
CA ASP A 31 3.54 15.68 -6.10
C ASP A 31 2.82 14.60 -5.27
N TRP A 32 2.09 14.98 -4.21
CA TRP A 32 1.32 14.03 -3.40
C TRP A 32 0.37 13.14 -4.21
N PRO A 33 -0.51 13.64 -5.09
CA PRO A 33 -1.41 12.81 -5.89
C PRO A 33 -0.68 11.73 -6.71
N THR A 34 0.50 12.04 -7.25
CA THR A 34 1.34 11.07 -7.98
C THR A 34 1.88 9.99 -7.05
N MET A 35 2.34 10.37 -5.85
CA MET A 35 2.81 9.42 -4.83
C MET A 35 1.68 8.57 -4.25
N GLU A 36 0.50 9.14 -4.03
CA GLU A 36 -0.70 8.44 -3.58
C GLU A 36 -1.10 7.36 -4.57
N ALA A 37 -1.17 7.69 -5.86
CA ALA A 37 -1.46 6.72 -6.91
C ALA A 37 -0.42 5.58 -6.95
N ALA A 38 0.86 5.88 -6.77
CA ALA A 38 1.92 4.88 -6.71
C ALA A 38 1.81 3.98 -5.46
N LEU A 39 1.51 4.56 -4.30
CA LEU A 39 1.26 3.81 -3.06
C LEU A 39 0.03 2.91 -3.20
N GLN A 40 -1.05 3.44 -3.77
CA GLN A 40 -2.30 2.72 -3.97
C GLN A 40 -2.12 1.57 -4.95
N ALA A 41 -1.44 1.80 -6.09
CA ALA A 41 -1.11 0.74 -7.03
C ALA A 41 -0.23 -0.34 -6.41
N ALA A 42 0.84 0.04 -5.69
CA ALA A 42 1.73 -0.90 -5.02
C ALA A 42 1.03 -1.67 -3.89
N GLY A 43 0.15 -1.00 -3.13
CA GLY A 43 -0.65 -1.62 -2.08
C GLY A 43 -1.70 -2.58 -2.61
N THR A 44 -2.44 -2.20 -3.65
CA THR A 44 -3.39 -3.09 -4.32
C THR A 44 -2.69 -4.29 -4.92
N ALA A 45 -1.52 -4.12 -5.54
CA ALA A 45 -0.72 -5.23 -6.02
C ALA A 45 -0.24 -6.16 -4.89
N ALA A 46 0.15 -5.59 -3.74
CA ALA A 46 0.55 -6.37 -2.57
C ALA A 46 -0.63 -7.15 -1.96
N ILE A 47 -1.81 -6.55 -1.86
CA ILE A 47 -3.05 -7.20 -1.41
C ILE A 47 -3.40 -8.35 -2.35
N ALA A 48 -3.43 -8.10 -3.67
CA ALA A 48 -3.73 -9.13 -4.66
C ALA A 48 -2.72 -10.29 -4.65
N ALA A 49 -1.42 -9.99 -4.47
CA ALA A 49 -0.38 -11.00 -4.32
C ALA A 49 -0.54 -11.81 -3.02
N HIS A 50 -0.96 -11.16 -1.93
CA HIS A 50 -1.22 -11.81 -0.65
C HIS A 50 -2.48 -12.67 -0.69
N GLU A 51 -3.57 -12.21 -1.31
CA GLU A 51 -4.78 -12.99 -1.56
C GLU A 51 -4.46 -14.22 -2.41
N SER A 52 -3.72 -14.04 -3.51
CA SER A 52 -3.28 -15.15 -4.37
C SER A 52 -2.41 -16.17 -3.61
N LYS A 53 -1.53 -15.70 -2.71
CA LYS A 53 -0.72 -16.59 -1.85
C LYS A 53 -1.54 -17.31 -0.79
N LYS A 54 -2.52 -16.65 -0.16
CA LYS A 54 -3.40 -17.25 0.85
C LYS A 54 -4.17 -18.44 0.29
N THR A 55 -4.57 -18.36 -0.98
CA THR A 55 -5.23 -19.47 -1.68
C THR A 55 -4.28 -20.64 -1.97
N SER A 56 -2.96 -20.43 -2.05
CA SER A 56 -1.99 -21.52 -2.28
C SER A 56 -1.41 -22.14 -1.00
N ASP A 57 -1.48 -21.47 0.15
CA ASP A 57 -1.05 -22.01 1.45
C ASP A 57 -2.16 -22.81 2.18
N GLN A 58 -3.38 -22.77 1.63
CA GLN A 58 -4.48 -23.71 1.95
C GLN A 58 -4.72 -24.64 0.76
N ALA A 59 -3.76 -25.53 0.45
CA ALA A 59 -3.98 -26.67 -0.42
C ALA A 59 -3.22 -27.88 0.10
#